data_AF-A0A3N5R4C6-F1
#
_entry.id   AF-A0A3N5R4C6-F1
#
_cell.length_a   1.000
_cell.length_b   1.000
_cell.length_c   1.000
_cell.angle_alpha   90.00
_cell.angle_beta   90.00
_cell.angle_gamma   90.00
#
_symmetry.space_group_name_H-M   'P 1'
#
loop_
_entity.id
_entity.type
_entity.pdbx_description
1 polymer ?
#
loop_
_entity_poly.entity_id
_entity_poly.type
_entity_poly.pdbx_seq_one_letter_code
_entity_poly.pdbx_strand_id
1 'polypeptide(L)'
;TGDRPVQIGSHYHFFEVNRALVFDRVKAYGMRLDLPSGTAVRFEPGDVKEVRLIPYGGRRVVYGFNGLVMGRLDDPYTRETSIKRCLDQGFGHKPSK
;
A
#
# COMPACT_ATOMS: atom_id res chain seq x y z
N THR A 1 4.64 -8.54 -13.13
CA THR A 1 4.18 -7.14 -12.97
C THR A 1 3.21 -6.82 -14.11
N GLY A 2 2.25 -5.92 -13.91
CA GLY A 2 1.11 -5.72 -14.81
C GLY A 2 1.46 -5.13 -16.19
N ASP A 3 0.52 -5.25 -17.13
CA ASP A 3 0.62 -4.80 -18.53
C ASP A 3 0.07 -3.38 -18.77
N ARG A 4 -0.52 -2.78 -17.74
CA ARG A 4 -1.13 -1.45 -17.75
C ARG A 4 -0.43 -0.53 -16.76
N PRO A 5 -0.35 0.77 -17.06
CA PRO A 5 0.24 1.73 -16.16
C PRO A 5 -0.57 1.85 -14.86
N VAL A 6 0.13 2.09 -13.75
CA VAL A 6 -0.47 2.29 -12.43
C VAL A 6 -0.03 3.64 -11.89
N GLN A 7 -0.98 4.46 -11.44
CA GLN A 7 -0.71 5.75 -10.82
C GLN A 7 -1.27 5.78 -9.41
N ILE A 8 -0.45 6.20 -8.43
CA ILE A 8 -0.77 6.17 -7.01
C ILE A 8 -0.66 7.57 -6.44
N GLY A 9 -1.73 8.06 -5.83
CA GLY A 9 -1.78 9.39 -5.21
C GLY A 9 -1.08 9.46 -3.85
N SER A 10 -0.70 10.68 -3.47
CA SER A 10 0.01 11.01 -2.21
C SER A 10 -0.63 10.47 -0.92
N HIS A 11 -1.95 10.37 -0.87
CA HIS A 11 -2.71 9.96 0.32
C HIS A 11 -3.43 8.62 0.17
N TYR A 12 -3.05 7.82 -0.83
CA TYR A 12 -3.55 6.46 -0.95
C TYR A 12 -2.81 5.54 0.02
N HIS A 13 -3.51 4.59 0.66
CA HIS A 13 -2.86 3.64 1.57
C HIS A 13 -1.96 2.69 0.77
N PHE A 14 -0.64 2.86 0.91
CA PHE A 14 0.32 2.24 -0.01
C PHE A 14 0.29 0.72 0.05
N PHE A 15 -0.02 0.15 1.22
CA PHE A 15 -0.28 -1.29 1.41
C PHE A 15 -1.38 -1.84 0.49
N GLU A 16 -2.38 -1.03 0.14
CA GLU A 16 -3.59 -1.44 -0.58
C GLU A 16 -3.54 -1.01 -2.07
N VAL A 17 -2.38 -0.62 -2.59
CA VAL A 17 -2.26 -0.29 -4.02
C VAL A 17 -2.43 -1.54 -4.88
N ASN A 18 -2.60 -1.34 -6.18
CA ASN A 18 -2.82 -2.37 -7.18
C ASN A 18 -1.98 -3.63 -6.93
N ARG A 19 -2.65 -4.79 -6.94
CA ARG A 19 -2.06 -6.12 -6.72
C ARG A 19 -0.92 -6.45 -7.68
N ALA A 20 -0.88 -5.83 -8.86
CA ALA A 20 0.15 -6.04 -9.87
C ALA A 20 1.52 -5.43 -9.51
N LEU A 21 1.55 -4.50 -8.54
CA LEU A 21 2.80 -3.96 -7.99
C LEU A 21 3.35 -4.89 -6.90
N VAL A 22 4.65 -5.15 -6.99
CA VAL A 22 5.37 -6.09 -6.11
C VAL A 22 6.39 -5.32 -5.29
N PHE A 23 6.20 -5.29 -3.98
CA PHE A 23 7.08 -4.63 -3.02
C PHE A 23 6.83 -5.21 -1.61
N ASP A 24 7.55 -4.72 -0.61
CA ASP A 24 7.36 -5.14 0.77
C ASP A 24 6.09 -4.52 1.38
N ARG A 25 4.97 -5.20 1.17
CA ARG A 25 3.68 -4.80 1.72
C ARG A 25 3.67 -4.72 3.24
N VAL A 26 4.42 -5.56 3.94
CA VAL A 26 4.45 -5.53 5.41
C VAL A 26 5.08 -4.22 5.90
N LYS A 27 6.16 -3.75 5.26
CA LYS A 27 6.77 -2.45 5.55
C LYS A 27 5.90 -1.26 5.12
N ALA A 28 5.03 -1.44 4.11
CA ALA A 28 4.11 -0.39 3.64
C ALA A 28 2.80 -0.26 4.44
N TYR A 29 2.56 -1.15 5.40
CA TYR A 29 1.34 -1.14 6.22
C TYR A 29 1.23 0.15 7.04
N GLY A 30 0.11 0.86 6.89
CA GLY A 30 -0.14 2.13 7.57
C GLY A 30 0.66 3.30 7.04
N MET A 31 1.18 3.19 5.81
CA MET A 31 2.02 4.21 5.16
C MET A 31 1.36 4.79 3.90
N ARG A 32 1.77 6.00 3.53
CA ARG A 32 1.42 6.70 2.28
C ARG A 32 2.65 7.30 1.63
N LEU A 33 2.55 7.73 0.38
CA LEU A 33 3.66 8.37 -0.33
C LEU A 33 4.04 9.71 0.32
N ASP A 34 5.34 9.93 0.50
CA ASP A 34 5.92 11.20 0.96
C ASP A 34 6.07 12.17 -0.20
N LEU A 35 4.94 12.69 -0.65
CA LEU A 35 4.84 13.62 -1.77
C LEU A 35 3.92 14.80 -1.40
N PRO A 36 4.06 15.95 -2.09
CA PRO A 36 3.12 17.05 -1.96
C PRO A 36 1.68 16.57 -2.16
N SER A 37 0.77 17.11 -1.36
CA SER A 37 -0.65 16.75 -1.42
C SER A 37 -1.22 16.96 -2.83
N GLY A 38 -2.08 16.04 -3.28
CA GLY A 38 -2.68 16.06 -4.63
C GLY A 38 -1.80 15.51 -5.75
N THR A 39 -0.50 15.26 -5.51
CA THR A 39 0.38 14.66 -6.52
C THR A 39 0.34 13.12 -6.50
N ALA A 40 0.98 12.49 -7.48
CA ALA A 40 1.00 11.04 -7.65
C ALA A 40 2.33 10.55 -8.26
N VAL A 41 2.65 9.27 -8.03
CA VAL A 41 3.72 8.55 -8.74
C VAL A 41 3.10 7.61 -9.76
N ARG A 42 3.65 7.63 -10.97
CA ARG A 42 3.26 6.76 -12.07
C ARG A 42 4.32 5.67 -12.29
N PHE A 43 3.84 4.45 -12.44
CA PHE A 43 4.61 3.24 -12.77
C PHE A 43 4.15 2.76 -14.15
N GLU A 44 5.07 2.73 -15.11
CA GLU A 44 4.82 2.08 -16.40
C GLU A 44 4.92 0.55 -16.27
N PRO A 45 4.38 -0.23 -17.23
CA PRO A 45 4.59 -1.68 -17.25
C PRO A 45 6.08 -2.03 -17.20
N GLY A 46 6.46 -2.86 -16.22
CA GLY A 46 7.86 -3.29 -16.02
C GLY A 46 8.75 -2.32 -15.25
N ASP A 47 8.25 -1.13 -14.90
CA ASP A 47 9.01 -0.08 -14.21
C ASP A 47 9.34 -0.46 -12.75
N VAL A 48 10.51 -0.02 -12.28
CA VAL A 48 10.99 -0.22 -10.91
C VAL A 48 11.47 1.12 -10.37
N LYS A 49 10.84 1.58 -9.28
CA LYS A 49 11.16 2.84 -8.63
C LYS A 49 11.26 2.66 -7.13
N GLU A 50 12.24 3.34 -6.54
CA GLU A 50 12.26 3.57 -5.10
C GLU A 50 11.33 4.74 -4.77
N VAL A 51 10.49 4.55 -3.76
CA VAL A 51 9.57 5.59 -3.28
C VAL A 51 9.73 5.75 -1.78
N ARG A 52 9.60 6.98 -1.31
CA ARG A 52 9.60 7.27 0.12
C ARG A 52 8.17 7.20 0.65
N LEU A 53 8.02 6.50 1.76
CA LEU A 53 6.76 6.34 2.46
C LEU A 53 6.85 6.98 3.84
N ILE A 54 5.74 7.56 4.28
CA ILE A 54 5.56 8.12 5.63
C ILE A 54 4.31 7.54 6.28
N PRO A 55 4.28 7.42 7.62
CA PRO A 55 3.12 6.90 8.32
C PRO A 55 1.90 7.81 8.17
N TYR A 56 0.71 7.22 8.17
CA TYR A 56 -0.52 7.98 8.36
C TYR A 56 -0.50 8.73 9.70
N GLY A 57 -0.96 9.98 9.69
CA GLY A 57 -1.24 10.75 10.90
C GLY A 57 -2.66 10.54 11.42
N GLY A 58 -3.06 11.39 12.38
CA GLY A 58 -4.41 11.39 12.95
C GLY A 58 -4.73 10.11 13.72
N ARG A 59 -5.99 9.67 13.66
CA ARG A 59 -6.47 8.47 14.39
C ARG A 59 -5.97 7.14 13.80
N ARG A 60 -5.29 7.16 12.65
CA ARG A 60 -4.75 5.98 11.97
C ARG A 60 -5.78 4.86 11.79
N VAL A 61 -6.97 5.24 11.31
CA VAL A 61 -8.07 4.32 10.98
C VAL A 61 -8.31 4.39 9.48
N VAL A 62 -8.33 3.23 8.83
CA VAL A 62 -8.40 3.12 7.37
C VAL A 62 -9.65 2.36 6.95
N TYR A 63 -10.46 2.99 6.08
CA TYR A 63 -11.63 2.42 5.45
C TYR A 63 -11.61 2.69 3.94
N GLY A 64 -12.20 1.80 3.13
CA GLY A 64 -12.22 1.92 1.68
C GLY A 64 -11.04 1.21 1.00
N PHE A 65 -10.40 1.87 0.03
CA PHE A 65 -9.29 1.33 -0.78
C PHE A 65 -9.61 -0.04 -1.40
N ASN A 66 -8.86 -1.09 -1.06
CA ASN A 66 -9.16 -2.48 -1.47
C ASN A 66 -9.84 -3.28 -0.35
N GLY A 67 -10.28 -2.62 0.72
CA GLY A 67 -10.98 -3.24 1.84
C GLY A 67 -10.11 -4.19 2.66
N LEU A 68 -8.78 -4.06 2.60
CA LEU A 68 -7.90 -5.00 3.30
C LEU A 68 -7.88 -4.74 4.81
N VAL A 69 -7.86 -3.46 5.22
CA VAL A 69 -7.77 -3.04 6.63
C VAL A 69 -9.14 -2.88 7.28
N MET A 70 -9.95 -1.93 6.80
CA MET A 70 -11.29 -1.63 7.34
C MET A 70 -11.33 -1.46 8.87
N GLY A 71 -10.36 -0.74 9.43
CA GLY A 71 -10.18 -0.65 10.88
C GLY A 71 -8.98 0.18 11.32
N ARG A 72 -8.60 0.03 12.60
CA ARG A 72 -7.49 0.75 13.22
C ARG A 72 -6.17 0.09 12.83
N LEU A 73 -5.21 0.87 12.31
CA LEU A 73 -3.91 0.36 11.88
C LEU A 73 -3.07 -0.15 13.05
N ASP A 74 -3.23 0.46 14.23
CA ASP A 74 -2.40 0.13 15.39
C ASP A 74 -2.99 -1.01 16.25
N ASP A 75 -4.10 -1.61 15.82
CA ASP A 75 -4.65 -2.84 16.42
C ASP A 75 -3.93 -4.08 15.87
N PRO A 76 -3.27 -4.90 16.73
CA PRO A 76 -2.52 -6.08 16.28
C PRO A 76 -3.39 -7.07 15.47
N TYR A 77 -4.63 -7.30 15.90
CA TYR A 77 -5.55 -8.21 15.23
C TYR A 77 -5.89 -7.70 13.82
N THR A 78 -6.20 -6.41 13.69
CA THR A 78 -6.43 -5.77 12.39
C THR A 78 -5.19 -5.87 11.50
N ARG A 79 -3.99 -5.66 12.03
CA ARG A 79 -2.74 -5.76 11.24
C ARG A 79 -2.52 -7.18 10.70
N GLU A 80 -2.61 -8.19 11.55
CA GLU A 80 -2.40 -9.59 11.17
C GLU A 80 -3.42 -10.05 10.12
N THR A 81 -4.71 -9.75 10.36
CA THR A 81 -5.78 -10.12 9.44
C THR A 81 -5.66 -9.37 8.10
N SER A 82 -5.23 -8.11 8.10
CA SER A 82 -4.96 -7.35 6.87
C SER A 82 -3.85 -7.96 6.03
N ILE A 83 -2.73 -8.33 6.67
CA ILE A 83 -1.60 -8.97 5.99
C ILE A 83 -2.02 -10.32 5.41
N LYS A 84 -2.75 -11.12 6.20
CA LYS A 84 -3.30 -12.40 5.71
C LYS A 84 -4.18 -12.20 4.47
N ARG A 85 -5.16 -11.30 4.53
CA ARG A 85 -6.04 -10.97 3.39
C ARG A 85 -5.26 -10.52 2.16
N CYS A 86 -4.23 -9.71 2.35
CA CYS A 86 -3.37 -9.22 1.28
C CYS A 86 -2.70 -10.37 0.53
N LEU A 87 -2.15 -11.35 1.26
CA LEU A 87 -1.53 -12.53 0.68
C LEU A 87 -2.58 -13.47 0.04
N ASP A 88 -3.69 -13.74 0.74
CA ASP A 88 -4.77 -14.61 0.26
C ASP A 88 -5.40 -14.10 -1.04
N GLN A 89 -5.51 -12.77 -1.21
CA GLN A 89 -6.07 -12.15 -2.41
C GLN A 89 -5.04 -11.95 -3.54
N GLY A 90 -3.80 -12.42 -3.37
CA GLY A 90 -2.77 -12.40 -4.42
C GLY A 90 -2.21 -11.01 -4.69
N PHE A 91 -2.13 -10.13 -3.69
CA PHE A 91 -1.42 -8.87 -3.83
C PHE A 91 0.09 -9.10 -3.88
N GLY A 92 0.75 -8.53 -4.89
CA GLY A 92 2.18 -8.67 -5.11
C GLY A 92 2.99 -8.26 -3.88
N HIS A 93 3.59 -9.24 -3.22
CA HIS A 93 4.39 -9.05 -2.03
C HIS A 93 5.76 -9.68 -2.24
N LYS A 94 6.83 -8.92 -1.95
CA LYS A 94 8.19 -9.43 -1.88
C LYS A 94 8.87 -8.84 -0.65
N PRO A 95 9.25 -9.67 0.34
CA PRO A 95 10.00 -9.20 1.50
C PRO A 95 11.27 -8.49 1.04
N SER A 96 11.51 -7.29 1.56
CA SER A 96 12.79 -6.63 1.40
C SER A 96 13.75 -7.14 2.48
N LYS A 97 15.02 -7.33 2.12
CA LYS A 97 16.07 -7.72 3.07
C LYS A 97 16.24 -6.67 4.18
#